data_AF-A0A929BGF2-F1
#
_entry.id   AF-A0A929BGF2-F1
#
_cell.length_a   1.000
_cell.length_b   1.000
_cell.length_c   1.000
_cell.angle_alpha   90.00
_cell.angle_beta   90.00
_cell.angle_gamma   90.00
#
_symmetry.space_group_name_H-M   'P 1'
#
loop_
_entity.id
_entity.type
_entity.pdbx_description
1 polymer ?
#
loop_
_entity_poly.entity_id
_entity_poly.type
_entity_poly.pdbx_seq_one_letter_code
_entity_poly.pdbx_strand_id
1 'polypeptide(L)'
;MRLFEISVLFIVFISCKKETSYRMQILIKNDTDSKQEVQLFPKTNFLMDKRTNLYMYSDLGNGDYGNTNFDIKQDESNNIFMTTDINQEPYDLALKLFDSIYIIPSNEDKTIMKFYPDTVIGYTKNLYDKNSEWFYENKKYNERTNFKNNPIESYDYNFIISTEKY
;
A
#
# COMPACT_ATOMS: atom_id res chain seq x y z
N MET A 1 53.14 -11.00 28.26
CA MET A 1 52.26 -9.84 27.99
C MET A 1 52.20 -9.58 26.47
N ARG A 2 51.66 -10.52 25.68
CA ARG A 2 51.59 -10.42 24.19
C ARG A 2 50.41 -11.20 23.56
N LEU A 3 49.48 -11.70 24.38
CA LEU A 3 48.32 -12.48 23.92
C LEU A 3 46.99 -11.74 24.09
N PHE A 4 46.96 -10.63 24.84
CA PHE A 4 45.74 -9.88 25.14
C PHE A 4 45.41 -8.81 24.08
N GLU A 5 46.40 -8.37 23.29
CA GLU A 5 46.22 -7.32 22.28
C GLU A 5 45.62 -7.85 20.96
N ILE A 6 45.71 -9.15 20.71
CA ILE A 6 45.21 -9.77 19.46
C ILE A 6 43.69 -10.06 19.55
N SER A 7 43.14 -10.17 20.75
CA SER A 7 41.72 -10.49 20.96
C SER A 7 40.76 -9.32 20.72
N VAL A 8 41.24 -8.07 20.82
CA VAL A 8 40.40 -6.87 20.63
C VAL A 8 40.17 -6.57 19.14
N LEU A 9 41.06 -7.01 18.25
CA LEU A 9 40.96 -6.74 16.80
C LEU A 9 39.91 -7.61 16.09
N PHE A 10 39.54 -8.76 16.66
CA PHE A 10 38.58 -9.68 16.04
C PHE A 10 37.10 -9.34 16.31
N ILE A 11 36.82 -8.48 17.30
CA ILE A 11 35.44 -8.16 17.70
C ILE A 11 34.81 -7.08 16.79
N VAL A 12 35.60 -6.36 15.99
CA VAL A 12 35.10 -5.23 15.17
C VAL A 12 34.64 -5.66 13.76
N PHE A 13 34.83 -6.92 13.36
CA PHE A 13 34.51 -7.41 12.01
C PHE A 13 33.25 -8.26 11.90
N ILE A 14 32.38 -8.30 12.92
CA ILE A 14 31.00 -8.76 12.72
C ILE A 14 30.27 -7.66 11.95
N SER A 15 30.56 -7.62 10.65
CA SER A 15 29.85 -6.87 9.63
C SER A 15 28.38 -7.20 9.78
N CYS A 16 27.64 -6.27 10.36
CA CYS A 16 26.20 -6.34 10.51
C CYS A 16 25.62 -6.35 9.09
N LYS A 17 25.34 -7.54 8.55
CA LYS A 17 24.65 -7.68 7.26
C LYS A 17 23.34 -6.91 7.40
N LYS A 18 23.10 -5.96 6.50
CA LYS A 18 21.86 -5.22 6.47
C LYS A 18 20.73 -6.21 6.19
N GLU A 19 19.88 -6.42 7.19
CA GLU A 19 18.70 -7.27 7.08
C GLU A 19 17.72 -6.61 6.10
N THR A 20 17.29 -7.34 5.08
CA THR A 20 16.27 -6.87 4.13
C THR A 20 14.92 -6.92 4.82
N SER A 21 14.21 -5.79 4.81
CA SER A 21 12.82 -5.75 5.25
C SER A 21 11.90 -6.12 4.11
N TYR A 22 10.91 -6.97 4.40
CA TYR A 22 9.90 -7.39 3.44
C TYR A 22 8.60 -6.68 3.75
N ARG A 23 7.89 -6.22 2.70
CA ARG A 23 6.58 -5.60 2.87
C ARG A 23 5.67 -5.87 1.68
N MET A 24 4.37 -5.90 1.92
CA MET A 24 3.32 -5.93 0.92
C MET A 24 2.65 -4.56 0.85
N GLN A 25 2.27 -4.15 -0.36
CA GLN A 25 1.49 -2.94 -0.60
C GLN A 25 0.28 -3.27 -1.46
N ILE A 26 -0.87 -2.68 -1.14
CA ILE A 26 -2.01 -2.61 -2.06
C ILE A 26 -2.14 -1.18 -2.57
N LEU A 27 -2.27 -1.05 -3.88
CA LEU A 27 -2.27 0.23 -4.58
C LEU A 27 -3.48 0.32 -5.51
N ILE A 28 -3.92 1.54 -5.77
CA ILE A 28 -4.87 1.85 -6.83
C ILE A 28 -4.09 2.53 -7.95
N LYS A 29 -4.15 1.97 -9.16
CA LYS A 29 -3.54 2.56 -10.36
C LYS A 29 -4.62 3.18 -11.23
N ASN A 30 -4.38 4.40 -11.69
CA ASN A 30 -5.24 5.06 -12.67
C ASN A 30 -4.65 4.89 -14.08
N ASP A 31 -5.27 4.02 -14.88
CA ASP A 31 -4.94 3.73 -16.28
C ASP A 31 -5.96 4.39 -17.23
N THR A 32 -6.53 5.51 -16.80
CA THR A 32 -7.51 6.30 -17.56
C THR A 32 -6.88 7.59 -18.06
N ASP A 33 -7.55 8.24 -19.02
CA ASP A 33 -7.16 9.51 -19.63
C ASP A 33 -7.35 10.75 -18.74
N SER A 34 -7.79 10.57 -17.49
CA SER A 34 -8.21 11.66 -16.63
C SER A 34 -7.90 11.39 -15.16
N LYS A 35 -7.71 12.47 -14.38
CA LYS A 35 -7.50 12.39 -12.94
C LYS A 35 -8.73 11.75 -12.26
N GLN A 36 -8.48 10.93 -11.25
CA GLN A 36 -9.52 10.32 -10.42
C GLN A 36 -9.35 10.80 -8.99
N GLU A 37 -10.43 11.20 -8.34
CA GLU A 37 -10.48 11.33 -6.88
C GLU A 37 -10.78 9.96 -6.28
N VAL A 38 -10.02 9.57 -5.27
CA VAL A 38 -10.24 8.35 -4.48
C VAL A 38 -10.72 8.74 -3.10
N GLN A 39 -11.80 8.09 -2.65
CA GLN A 39 -12.30 8.20 -1.29
C GLN A 39 -12.30 6.81 -0.65
N LEU A 40 -11.48 6.63 0.38
CA LEU A 40 -11.41 5.43 1.18
C LEU A 40 -12.39 5.56 2.35
N PHE A 41 -13.11 4.48 2.66
CA PHE A 41 -13.92 4.38 3.87
C PHE A 41 -13.36 3.25 4.74
N PRO A 42 -12.32 3.53 5.55
CA PRO A 42 -11.69 2.53 6.41
C PRO A 42 -12.64 2.09 7.53
N LYS A 43 -12.49 0.84 7.97
CA LYS A 43 -13.21 0.36 9.15
C LYS A 43 -12.78 1.13 10.39
N THR A 44 -13.67 1.20 11.38
CA THR A 44 -13.50 2.07 12.56
C THR A 44 -12.19 1.82 13.33
N ASN A 45 -11.68 0.59 13.35
CA ASN A 45 -10.42 0.24 14.03
C ASN A 45 -9.15 0.69 13.27
N PHE A 46 -9.29 1.16 12.03
CA PHE A 46 -8.20 1.74 11.24
C PHE A 46 -8.27 3.27 11.17
N LEU A 47 -9.35 3.89 11.65
CA LEU A 47 -9.45 5.35 11.72
C LEU A 47 -8.63 5.88 12.90
N MET A 48 -7.90 6.99 12.70
CA MET A 48 -7.22 7.69 13.80
C MET A 48 -8.25 8.27 14.78
N ASP A 49 -9.27 8.91 14.22
CA ASP A 49 -10.45 9.45 14.90
C ASP A 49 -11.58 9.59 13.86
N LYS A 50 -12.83 9.49 14.30
CA LYS A 50 -14.04 9.59 13.46
C LYS A 50 -14.25 10.98 12.85
N ARG A 51 -13.56 12.02 13.31
CA ARG A 51 -13.70 13.41 12.82
C ARG A 51 -12.56 13.81 11.88
N THR A 52 -11.53 12.99 11.77
CA THR A 52 -10.38 13.24 10.89
C THR A 52 -10.51 12.43 9.62
N ASN A 53 -10.05 12.98 8.50
CA ASN A 53 -9.92 12.23 7.25
C ASN A 53 -8.67 11.34 7.25
N LEU A 54 -8.21 10.89 8.42
CA LEU A 54 -6.96 10.16 8.61
C LEU A 54 -7.22 8.72 9.06
N TYR A 55 -6.46 7.80 8.47
CA TYR A 55 -6.49 6.39 8.81
C TYR A 55 -5.08 5.82 8.88
N MET A 56 -4.91 4.73 9.63
CA MET A 56 -3.66 3.98 9.71
C MET A 56 -3.37 3.38 8.33
N TYR A 57 -2.40 3.96 7.62
CA TYR A 57 -2.05 3.55 6.25
C TYR A 57 -1.00 2.42 6.23
N SER A 58 -0.40 2.09 7.37
CA SER A 58 0.58 1.01 7.49
C SER A 58 0.48 0.26 8.82
N ASP A 59 0.92 -1.00 8.84
CA ASP A 59 1.23 -1.74 10.08
C ASP A 59 2.74 -1.89 10.37
N LEU A 60 3.58 -1.14 9.64
CA LEU A 60 5.04 -1.25 9.71
C LEU A 60 5.64 -0.72 11.03
N GLY A 61 4.86 0.04 11.81
CA GLY A 61 5.31 0.70 13.03
C GLY A 61 4.74 2.10 13.21
N ASN A 62 5.29 2.85 14.17
CA ASN A 62 4.72 4.07 14.76
C ASN A 62 4.07 5.09 13.80
N GLY A 63 2.75 5.28 13.96
CA GLY A 63 2.06 6.55 13.68
C GLY A 63 1.88 6.92 12.21
N ASP A 64 1.92 5.95 11.33
CA ASP A 64 1.74 6.12 9.90
C ASP A 64 0.25 6.35 9.55
N TYR A 65 -0.12 7.62 9.38
CA TYR A 65 -1.47 8.04 8.98
C TYR A 65 -1.51 8.59 7.56
N GLY A 66 -2.50 8.14 6.79
CA GLY A 66 -2.76 8.60 5.42
C GLY A 66 -4.10 9.33 5.32
N ASN A 67 -4.24 10.17 4.29
CA ASN A 67 -5.54 10.77 3.98
C ASN A 67 -6.47 9.74 3.36
N THR A 68 -7.74 9.76 3.77
CA THR A 68 -8.83 8.96 3.19
C THR A 68 -9.26 9.48 1.82
N ASN A 69 -8.96 10.74 1.49
CA ASN A 69 -9.26 11.34 0.20
C ASN A 69 -7.98 11.83 -0.47
N PHE A 70 -7.79 11.49 -1.75
CA PHE A 70 -6.65 11.94 -2.54
C PHE A 70 -6.94 11.81 -4.04
N ASP A 71 -6.16 12.51 -4.85
CA ASP A 71 -6.20 12.39 -6.31
C ASP A 71 -5.13 11.41 -6.81
N ILE A 72 -5.45 10.70 -7.90
CA ILE A 72 -4.48 9.93 -8.69
C ILE A 72 -4.51 10.48 -10.13
N LYS A 73 -3.38 10.99 -10.63
CA LYS A 73 -3.30 11.44 -12.03
C LYS A 73 -3.25 10.26 -12.99
N GLN A 74 -3.38 10.55 -14.28
CA GLN A 74 -3.20 9.55 -15.33
C GLN A 74 -1.85 8.84 -15.17
N ASP A 75 -1.87 7.52 -15.32
CA ASP A 75 -0.72 6.60 -15.26
C ASP A 75 0.01 6.54 -13.91
N GLU A 76 -0.53 7.20 -12.87
CA GLU A 76 -0.01 7.14 -11.51
C GLU A 76 -0.67 5.99 -10.70
N SER A 77 0.04 5.55 -9.66
CA SER A 77 -0.45 4.59 -8.69
C SER A 77 -0.19 5.12 -7.29
N ASN A 78 -1.20 5.04 -6.44
CA ASN A 78 -1.10 5.46 -5.04
C ASN A 78 -1.30 4.25 -4.12
N ASN A 79 -0.40 4.11 -3.15
CA ASN A 79 -0.52 3.14 -2.08
C ASN A 79 -1.69 3.48 -1.16
N ILE A 80 -2.52 2.49 -0.85
CA ILE A 80 -3.65 2.62 0.07
C ILE A 80 -3.47 1.80 1.35
N PHE A 81 -2.53 0.85 1.39
CA PHE A 81 -2.12 0.23 2.64
C PHE A 81 -0.81 -0.54 2.50
N MET A 82 0.02 -0.53 3.54
CA MET A 82 1.28 -1.24 3.59
C MET A 82 1.39 -2.15 4.81
N THR A 83 1.83 -3.39 4.62
CA THR A 83 1.97 -4.36 5.70
C THR A 83 3.30 -5.10 5.68
N THR A 84 3.77 -5.55 6.85
CA THR A 84 4.87 -6.51 6.97
C THR A 84 4.45 -7.96 6.65
N ASP A 85 3.15 -8.26 6.66
CA ASP A 85 2.63 -9.60 6.39
C ASP A 85 2.48 -9.83 4.88
N ILE A 86 3.51 -10.42 4.27
CA ILE A 86 3.58 -10.70 2.84
C ILE A 86 2.79 -11.94 2.39
N ASN A 87 2.14 -12.65 3.32
CA ASN A 87 1.38 -13.86 3.00
C ASN A 87 -0.12 -13.62 2.84
N GLN A 88 -0.57 -12.37 2.96
CA GLN A 88 -1.97 -12.01 2.77
C GLN A 88 -2.31 -11.86 1.29
N GLU A 89 -3.52 -12.27 0.93
CA GLU A 89 -4.08 -11.97 -0.37
C GLU A 89 -4.58 -10.50 -0.40
N PRO A 90 -4.42 -9.78 -1.52
CA PRO A 90 -4.74 -8.35 -1.59
C PRO A 90 -6.24 -8.05 -1.39
N TYR A 91 -7.12 -8.95 -1.82
CA TYR A 91 -8.56 -8.81 -1.64
C TYR A 91 -8.99 -9.02 -0.18
N ASP A 92 -8.39 -9.99 0.53
CA ASP A 92 -8.64 -10.22 1.96
C ASP A 92 -8.13 -9.06 2.80
N LEU A 93 -6.97 -8.51 2.44
CA LEU A 93 -6.41 -7.32 3.07
C LEU A 93 -7.32 -6.11 2.85
N ALA A 94 -7.80 -5.87 1.62
CA ALA A 94 -8.76 -4.80 1.35
C ALA A 94 -10.06 -4.97 2.16
N LEU A 95 -10.62 -6.19 2.20
CA LEU A 95 -11.82 -6.56 2.98
C LEU A 95 -11.64 -6.31 4.48
N LYS A 96 -10.43 -6.54 5.01
CA LYS A 96 -10.10 -6.29 6.41
C LYS A 96 -10.06 -4.79 6.72
N LEU A 97 -9.59 -3.96 5.78
CA LEU A 97 -9.27 -2.55 5.99
C LEU A 97 -10.43 -1.59 5.74
N PHE A 98 -11.23 -1.84 4.71
CA PHE A 98 -12.19 -0.87 4.18
C PHE A 98 -13.61 -1.42 4.22
N ASP A 99 -14.56 -0.56 4.60
CA ASP A 99 -16.00 -0.80 4.44
C ASP A 99 -16.43 -0.50 3.00
N SER A 100 -15.78 0.47 2.34
CA SER A 100 -15.96 0.75 0.92
C SER A 100 -14.80 1.60 0.36
N ILE A 101 -14.66 1.64 -0.96
CA ILE A 101 -13.77 2.55 -1.68
C ILE A 101 -14.55 3.16 -2.84
N TYR A 102 -14.49 4.48 -3.01
CA TYR A 102 -15.08 5.17 -4.16
C TYR A 102 -13.99 5.77 -5.04
N ILE A 103 -14.21 5.69 -6.35
CA ILE A 103 -13.38 6.34 -7.36
C ILE A 103 -14.28 7.27 -8.17
N ILE A 104 -13.99 8.56 -8.10
CA ILE A 104 -14.79 9.63 -8.69
C ILE A 104 -13.98 10.19 -9.88
N PRO A 105 -14.42 9.93 -11.12
CA PRO A 105 -13.79 10.52 -12.28
C PRO A 105 -13.91 12.05 -12.29
N SER A 106 -12.85 12.74 -12.72
CA SER A 106 -12.94 14.20 -12.94
C SER A 106 -13.80 14.58 -14.15
N ASN A 107 -14.13 13.63 -15.01
CA ASN A 107 -15.01 13.84 -16.16
C ASN A 107 -16.48 13.62 -15.73
N GLU A 108 -17.31 14.67 -15.84
CA GLU A 108 -18.71 14.68 -15.41
C GLU A 108 -19.59 13.63 -16.11
N ASP A 109 -19.19 13.17 -17.30
CA ASP A 109 -19.94 12.15 -18.07
C ASP A 109 -19.66 10.71 -17.59
N LYS A 110 -18.64 10.50 -16.76
CA LYS A 110 -18.25 9.17 -16.28
C LYS A 110 -18.93 8.85 -14.95
N THR A 111 -19.36 7.60 -14.79
CA THR A 111 -20.05 7.12 -13.59
C THR A 111 -19.07 6.99 -12.42
N ILE A 112 -19.49 7.40 -11.22
CA ILE A 112 -18.75 7.16 -9.98
C ILE A 112 -18.69 5.65 -9.73
N MET A 113 -17.47 5.13 -9.57
CA MET A 113 -17.26 3.73 -9.20
C MET A 113 -17.35 3.59 -7.68
N LYS A 114 -18.12 2.61 -7.22
CA LYS A 114 -18.27 2.32 -5.79
C LYS A 114 -18.01 0.84 -5.55
N PHE A 115 -16.99 0.56 -4.75
CA PHE A 115 -16.58 -0.78 -4.38
C PHE A 115 -17.03 -1.04 -2.95
N TYR A 116 -17.84 -2.08 -2.76
CA TYR A 116 -18.27 -2.61 -1.47
C TYR A 116 -17.84 -4.08 -1.36
N PRO A 117 -17.70 -4.63 -0.14
CA PRO A 117 -17.31 -6.03 0.06
C PRO A 117 -18.10 -7.07 -0.74
N ASP A 118 -19.37 -6.81 -1.02
CA ASP A 118 -20.31 -7.73 -1.66
C ASP A 118 -20.73 -7.30 -3.08
N THR A 119 -20.43 -6.07 -3.50
CA THR A 119 -20.90 -5.55 -4.78
C THR A 119 -20.03 -4.40 -5.30
N VAL A 120 -20.12 -4.16 -6.61
CA VAL A 120 -19.49 -3.02 -7.27
C VAL A 120 -20.50 -2.30 -8.16
N ILE A 121 -20.44 -0.97 -8.18
CA ILE A 121 -21.29 -0.10 -9.00
C ILE A 121 -20.37 0.72 -9.90
N GLY A 122 -20.74 0.83 -11.18
CA GLY A 122 -20.00 1.66 -12.16
C GLY A 122 -18.67 1.07 -12.62
N TYR A 123 -18.41 -0.21 -12.31
CA TYR A 123 -17.21 -0.93 -12.73
C TYR A 123 -17.51 -2.43 -12.86
N THR A 124 -16.74 -3.14 -13.70
CA THR A 124 -16.97 -4.56 -14.01
C THR A 124 -16.35 -5.55 -13.03
N LYS A 125 -15.37 -5.11 -12.22
CA LYS A 125 -14.62 -5.96 -11.29
C LYS A 125 -14.68 -5.38 -9.89
N ASN A 126 -14.72 -6.21 -8.87
CA ASN A 126 -14.69 -5.73 -7.49
C ASN A 126 -13.33 -6.01 -6.86
N LEU A 127 -12.70 -5.01 -6.24
CA LEU A 127 -11.39 -5.15 -5.59
C LEU A 127 -11.40 -6.09 -4.38
N TYR A 128 -12.57 -6.32 -3.79
CA TYR A 128 -12.79 -7.22 -2.67
C TYR A 128 -13.01 -8.69 -3.08
N ASP A 129 -13.18 -8.97 -4.38
CA ASP A 129 -13.40 -10.33 -4.86
C ASP A 129 -12.08 -11.09 -4.98
N LYS A 130 -12.10 -12.38 -4.61
CA LYS A 130 -10.98 -13.30 -4.86
C LYS A 130 -10.60 -13.45 -6.34
N ASN A 131 -11.54 -13.17 -7.23
CA ASN A 131 -11.34 -13.21 -8.69
C ASN A 131 -10.96 -11.82 -9.24
N SER A 132 -10.71 -10.84 -8.36
CA SER A 132 -10.18 -9.54 -8.72
C SER A 132 -8.79 -9.68 -9.34
N GLU A 133 -8.59 -9.01 -10.47
CA GLU A 133 -7.30 -8.99 -11.17
C GLU A 133 -6.40 -7.92 -10.55
N TRP A 134 -5.76 -8.27 -9.44
CA TRP A 134 -4.67 -7.49 -8.87
C TRP A 134 -3.38 -7.74 -9.66
N PHE A 135 -2.80 -6.69 -10.22
CA PHE A 135 -1.54 -6.78 -10.94
C PHE A 135 -0.36 -6.75 -9.96
N TYR A 136 0.40 -7.85 -9.95
CA TYR A 136 1.54 -8.04 -9.05
C TYR A 136 2.85 -7.50 -9.63
N GLU A 137 3.63 -6.80 -8.79
CA GLU A 137 4.99 -6.36 -9.09
C GLU A 137 5.90 -6.58 -7.87
N ASN A 138 7.11 -7.08 -8.08
CA ASN A 138 8.14 -7.16 -7.04
C ASN A 138 9.15 -6.01 -7.21
N LYS A 139 9.31 -5.17 -6.19
CA LYS A 139 10.22 -4.03 -6.21
C LYS A 139 11.38 -4.14 -5.20
N LYS A 140 12.58 -3.99 -5.77
CA LYS A 140 13.93 -3.80 -5.19
C LYS A 140 14.30 -2.37 -4.79
N TYR A 141 14.30 -1.91 -3.53
CA TYR A 141 14.83 -0.55 -3.24
C TYR A 141 15.47 -0.37 -1.86
N ASN A 142 16.07 0.79 -1.62
CA ASN A 142 16.63 1.16 -0.33
C ASN A 142 15.87 2.35 0.26
N GLU A 143 15.26 2.16 1.43
CA GLU A 143 14.64 3.24 2.18
C GLU A 143 15.70 3.90 3.07
N ARG A 144 15.81 5.23 2.94
CA ARG A 144 16.77 6.01 3.73
C ARG A 144 16.12 6.45 5.03
N THR A 145 16.74 6.10 6.14
CA THR A 145 16.46 6.71 7.43
C THR A 145 17.57 7.68 7.79
N ASN A 146 17.38 8.50 8.82
CA ASN A 146 18.40 9.40 9.36
C ASN A 146 19.69 8.66 9.80
N PHE A 147 19.63 7.34 9.98
CA PHE A 147 20.70 6.53 10.56
C PHE A 147 21.28 5.47 9.60
N LYS A 148 20.50 4.98 8.63
CA LYS A 148 20.91 3.90 7.73
C LYS A 148 20.06 3.81 6.46
N ASN A 149 20.65 3.20 5.43
CA ASN A 149 19.92 2.67 4.28
C ASN A 149 19.45 1.25 4.61
N ASN A 150 18.13 1.06 4.62
CA ASN A 150 17.50 -0.24 4.82
C ASN A 150 17.09 -0.81 3.45
N PRO A 151 17.62 -1.97 3.04
CA PRO A 151 17.14 -2.65 1.85
C PRO A 151 15.70 -3.13 2.08
N ILE A 152 14.84 -2.90 1.11
CA ILE A 152 13.43 -3.30 1.10
C ILE A 152 13.15 -4.13 -0.14
N GLU A 153 12.45 -5.24 0.05
CA GLU A 153 11.79 -6.00 -1.00
C GLU A 153 10.27 -5.87 -0.81
N SER A 154 9.61 -5.29 -1.82
CA SER A 154 8.20 -4.92 -1.78
C SER A 154 7.37 -5.76 -2.75
N TYR A 155 6.26 -6.30 -2.27
CA TYR A 155 5.28 -7.08 -3.01
C TYR A 155 4.08 -6.17 -3.27
N ASP A 156 4.05 -5.54 -4.45
CA ASP A 156 3.08 -4.50 -4.78
C ASP A 156 1.93 -5.12 -5.59
N TYR A 157 0.70 -4.93 -5.11
CA TYR A 157 -0.52 -5.39 -5.77
C TYR A 157 -1.33 -4.18 -6.21
N ASN A 158 -1.48 -3.99 -7.51
CA ASN A 158 -2.17 -2.84 -8.09
C ASN A 158 -3.57 -3.25 -8.57
N PHE A 159 -4.60 -2.60 -8.03
CA PHE A 159 -5.93 -2.64 -8.62
C PHE A 159 -6.04 -1.55 -9.67
N ILE A 160 -6.18 -1.95 -10.93
CA ILE A 160 -6.12 -1.04 -12.07
C ILE A 160 -7.53 -0.54 -12.38
N ILE A 161 -7.69 0.79 -12.35
CA ILE A 161 -8.87 1.49 -12.88
C ILE A 161 -8.58 1.84 -14.34
N SER A 162 -9.31 1.25 -15.27
CA SER A 162 -9.15 1.44 -16.71
C SER A 162 -10.50 1.67 -17.41
N THR A 163 -10.46 2.29 -18.58
CA THR A 163 -11.67 2.67 -19.33
C THR A 163 -12.43 1.48 -19.93
N GLU A 164 -11.75 0.38 -20.22
CA GLU A 164 -12.34 -0.86 -20.77
C GLU A 164 -13.26 -1.58 -19.77
N LYS A 165 -13.17 -1.20 -18.50
CA LYS A 165 -13.84 -1.87 -17.39
C LYS A 165 -14.99 -1.03 -16.80
N TYR A 166 -15.31 0.11 -17.43
CA TYR A 166 -16.51 0.91 -17.17
C TYR A 166 -17.79 0.26 -17.67
#